data_AF-A0A524J0Y6-F1
#
_entry.id   AF-A0A524J0Y6-F1
#
_cell.length_a   1.000
_cell.length_b   1.000
_cell.length_c   1.000
_cell.angle_alpha   90.00
_cell.angle_beta   90.00
_cell.angle_gamma   90.00
#
_symmetry.space_group_name_H-M   'P 1'
#
loop_
_entity.id
_entity.type
_entity.pdbx_description
1 polymer ?
#
loop_
_entity_poly.entity_id
_entity_poly.type
_entity_poly.pdbx_seq_one_letter_code
_entity_poly.pdbx_strand_id
1 'polypeptide(L)'
;MTRKNRVSDAVWTSFTEALRFVIVPLILVDLVTNNYPQLSTTFMPNIEMFVVFFGGMIVASSTLEAIHRPGTYKRMLFGITALIFVCMWLFIIFGGGIAQFYFGPYFVEFDMTKIVYVILFGISLKSLLIMMTFTTSRNAEIERARKHRVELAKKRQDETAMHARVVRKASATPRHGAFERLIQAEFDVTADDEVGFTSGPHPRDLPKGIKVCEVCGVQSPTKDYVCKNCGAWFPKDTVI
;
A
#
# COMPACT_ATOMS: atom_id res chain seq x y z
N MET A 1 9.99 -7.10 -17.21
CA MET A 1 8.63 -7.11 -16.60
C MET A 1 7.87 -5.90 -17.10
N THR A 2 7.01 -6.07 -18.10
CA THR A 2 6.10 -5.01 -18.57
C THR A 2 5.19 -4.59 -17.43
N ARG A 3 5.14 -3.28 -17.15
CA ARG A 3 4.32 -2.69 -16.09
C ARG A 3 2.85 -2.84 -16.52
N LYS A 4 2.20 -3.95 -16.14
CA LYS A 4 0.76 -4.14 -16.40
C LYS A 4 -0.03 -2.94 -15.85
N ASN A 5 -0.92 -2.39 -16.68
CA ASN A 5 -1.79 -1.28 -16.32
C ASN A 5 -2.87 -1.76 -15.34
N ARG A 6 -2.65 -1.55 -14.04
CA ARG A 6 -3.58 -1.96 -12.98
C ARG A 6 -4.97 -1.34 -13.11
N VAL A 7 -5.08 -0.17 -13.72
CA VAL A 7 -6.35 0.48 -14.00
C VAL A 7 -7.18 -0.38 -14.97
N SER A 8 -6.55 -0.96 -15.99
CA SER A 8 -7.22 -1.87 -16.92
C SER A 8 -7.71 -3.14 -16.21
N ASP A 9 -6.91 -3.69 -15.30
CA ASP A 9 -7.29 -4.87 -14.52
C ASP A 9 -8.46 -4.54 -13.58
N ALA A 10 -8.48 -3.36 -12.97
CA ALA A 10 -9.57 -2.90 -12.11
C ALA A 10 -10.87 -2.68 -12.88
N VAL A 11 -10.82 -2.05 -14.07
CA VAL A 11 -11.99 -1.85 -14.94
C VAL A 11 -12.52 -3.19 -15.46
N TRP A 12 -11.63 -4.12 -15.82
CA TRP A 12 -12.07 -5.44 -16.24
C TRP A 12 -12.74 -6.19 -15.08
N THR A 13 -12.16 -6.12 -13.89
CA THR A 13 -12.74 -6.70 -12.67
C THR A 13 -14.11 -6.08 -12.38
N SER A 14 -14.21 -4.76 -12.42
CA SER A 14 -15.48 -4.04 -12.19
C SER A 14 -16.56 -4.49 -13.16
N PHE A 15 -16.21 -4.60 -14.44
CA PHE A 15 -17.14 -5.01 -15.49
C PHE A 15 -17.61 -6.45 -15.29
N THR A 16 -16.68 -7.39 -15.08
CA THR A 16 -17.04 -8.81 -14.89
C THR A 16 -17.88 -9.03 -13.64
N GLU A 17 -17.61 -8.29 -12.56
CA GLU A 17 -18.37 -8.42 -11.33
C GLU A 17 -19.73 -7.72 -11.39
N ALA A 18 -19.82 -6.55 -12.03
CA ALA A 18 -21.10 -5.90 -12.27
C ALA A 18 -22.01 -6.79 -13.10
N LEU A 19 -21.46 -7.45 -14.12
CA LEU A 19 -22.21 -8.40 -14.93
C LEU A 19 -22.72 -9.57 -14.08
N ARG A 20 -21.85 -10.16 -13.25
CA ARG A 20 -22.18 -11.37 -12.46
C ARG A 20 -23.12 -11.10 -11.27
N PHE A 21 -22.94 -10.00 -10.55
CA PHE A 21 -23.63 -9.74 -9.29
C PHE A 21 -24.76 -8.71 -9.38
N VAL A 22 -24.84 -7.95 -10.48
CA VAL A 22 -25.89 -6.94 -10.69
C VAL A 22 -26.71 -7.26 -11.93
N ILE A 23 -26.10 -7.28 -13.11
CA ILE A 23 -26.84 -7.38 -14.38
C ILE A 23 -27.55 -8.73 -14.53
N VAL A 24 -26.81 -9.85 -14.41
CA VAL A 24 -27.40 -11.19 -14.56
C VAL A 24 -28.52 -11.45 -13.54
N PRO A 25 -28.34 -11.15 -12.24
CA PRO A 25 -29.41 -11.29 -11.25
C PRO A 25 -30.63 -10.41 -11.53
N LEU A 26 -30.46 -9.16 -11.97
CA LEU A 26 -31.59 -8.30 -12.32
C LEU A 26 -32.39 -8.85 -13.50
N ILE A 27 -31.72 -9.33 -14.55
CA ILE A 27 -32.39 -9.98 -15.69
C ILE A 27 -33.14 -11.23 -15.23
N LEU A 28 -32.56 -12.02 -14.32
CA LEU A 28 -33.23 -13.20 -13.76
C LEU A 28 -34.47 -12.81 -12.93
N VAL A 29 -34.38 -11.76 -12.11
CA VAL A 29 -35.51 -11.25 -11.33
C VAL A 29 -36.63 -10.80 -12.27
N ASP A 30 -36.32 -9.99 -13.28
CA ASP A 30 -37.28 -9.49 -14.27
C ASP A 30 -37.94 -10.63 -15.08
N LEU A 31 -37.16 -11.66 -15.42
CA LEU A 31 -37.69 -12.83 -16.13
C LEU A 31 -38.65 -13.63 -15.26
N VAL A 32 -38.34 -13.77 -13.96
CA VAL A 32 -39.20 -14.48 -13.01
C VAL A 32 -40.47 -13.67 -12.71
N THR A 33 -40.38 -12.36 -12.48
CA THR A 33 -41.56 -11.53 -12.20
C THR A 33 -42.54 -11.50 -13.39
N ASN A 34 -42.03 -11.40 -14.62
CA ASN A 34 -42.87 -11.26 -15.81
C ASN A 34 -43.40 -12.60 -16.36
N ASN A 35 -42.61 -13.67 -16.33
CA ASN A 35 -42.96 -14.93 -17.00
C ASN A 35 -43.35 -16.06 -16.03
N TYR A 36 -42.91 -16.00 -14.77
CA TYR A 36 -43.10 -17.08 -13.81
C TYR A 36 -43.42 -16.56 -12.41
N PRO A 37 -44.55 -15.86 -12.20
CA PRO A 37 -44.90 -15.30 -10.89
C PRO A 37 -45.04 -16.37 -9.80
N GLN A 38 -45.32 -17.64 -10.16
CA GLN A 38 -45.31 -18.77 -9.23
C GLN A 38 -43.95 -19.03 -8.54
N LEU A 39 -42.85 -18.48 -9.08
CA LEU A 39 -41.51 -18.54 -8.50
C LEU A 39 -41.20 -17.35 -7.58
N SER A 40 -42.14 -16.41 -7.41
CA SER A 40 -41.91 -15.25 -6.55
C SER A 40 -41.78 -15.67 -5.09
N THR A 41 -40.72 -15.22 -4.42
CA THR A 41 -40.53 -15.41 -2.99
C THR A 41 -41.09 -14.21 -2.22
N THR A 42 -41.27 -14.34 -0.90
CA THR A 42 -41.76 -13.25 -0.04
C THR A 42 -40.88 -12.00 -0.08
N PHE A 43 -39.63 -12.12 -0.54
CA PHE A 43 -38.66 -11.02 -0.64
C PHE A 43 -38.61 -10.36 -2.02
N MET A 44 -39.38 -10.85 -3.01
CA MET A 44 -39.38 -10.35 -4.39
C MET A 44 -39.56 -8.82 -4.51
N PRO A 45 -40.45 -8.15 -3.75
CA PRO A 45 -40.67 -6.71 -3.92
C PRO A 45 -39.46 -5.83 -3.61
N ASN A 46 -38.56 -6.31 -2.73
CA ASN A 46 -37.37 -5.57 -2.31
C ASN A 46 -36.08 -6.18 -2.88
N ILE A 47 -36.17 -7.29 -3.62
CA ILE A 47 -35.00 -8.04 -4.07
C ILE A 47 -34.13 -7.22 -5.01
N GLU A 48 -34.74 -6.41 -5.89
CA GLU A 48 -34.02 -5.53 -6.81
C GLU A 48 -33.14 -4.53 -6.06
N MET A 49 -33.70 -3.87 -5.03
CA MET A 49 -32.96 -2.92 -4.20
C MET A 49 -31.78 -3.60 -3.51
N PHE A 50 -31.99 -4.79 -2.95
CA PHE A 50 -30.91 -5.55 -2.29
C PHE A 50 -29.85 -6.03 -3.27
N VAL A 51 -30.24 -6.51 -4.46
CA VAL A 51 -29.31 -6.94 -5.51
C VAL A 51 -28.45 -5.78 -5.98
N VAL A 52 -29.04 -4.61 -6.23
CA VAL A 52 -28.28 -3.41 -6.64
C VAL A 52 -27.38 -2.93 -5.51
N PHE A 53 -27.87 -2.87 -4.27
CA PHE A 53 -27.09 -2.40 -3.12
C PHE A 53 -25.92 -3.33 -2.81
N PHE A 54 -26.18 -4.61 -2.52
CA PHE A 54 -25.13 -5.56 -2.17
C PHE A 54 -24.25 -5.90 -3.38
N GLY A 55 -24.83 -6.03 -4.57
CA GLY A 55 -24.06 -6.21 -5.81
C GLY A 55 -23.13 -5.02 -6.08
N GLY A 56 -23.62 -3.80 -5.89
CA GLY A 56 -22.80 -2.59 -5.99
C GLY A 56 -21.66 -2.55 -4.96
N MET A 57 -21.93 -2.93 -3.71
CA MET A 57 -20.91 -3.02 -2.66
C MET A 57 -19.85 -4.10 -2.95
N ILE A 58 -20.25 -5.25 -3.53
CA ILE A 58 -19.32 -6.29 -4.00
C ILE A 58 -18.41 -5.72 -5.09
N VAL A 59 -19.00 -5.12 -6.14
CA VAL A 59 -18.23 -4.51 -7.24
C VAL A 59 -17.27 -3.44 -6.72
N ALA A 60 -17.72 -2.55 -5.82
CA ALA A 60 -16.88 -1.52 -5.22
C ALA A 60 -15.73 -2.10 -4.39
N SER A 61 -16.00 -3.10 -3.56
CA SER A 61 -14.97 -3.72 -2.73
C SER A 61 -13.94 -4.50 -3.54
N SER A 62 -14.35 -5.25 -4.57
CA SER A 62 -13.43 -5.99 -5.43
C SER A 62 -12.63 -5.10 -6.39
N THR A 63 -13.21 -3.99 -6.85
CA THR A 63 -12.44 -3.01 -7.62
C THR A 63 -11.37 -2.34 -6.77
N LEU A 64 -11.71 -1.99 -5.53
CA LEU A 64 -10.72 -1.53 -4.56
C LEU A 64 -9.66 -2.61 -4.27
N GLU A 65 -10.03 -3.89 -4.21
CA GLU A 65 -9.05 -4.99 -4.12
C GLU A 65 -8.08 -4.98 -5.31
N ALA A 66 -8.59 -4.89 -6.54
CA ALA A 66 -7.80 -4.94 -7.77
C ALA A 66 -6.82 -3.76 -7.92
N ILE A 67 -7.20 -2.57 -7.43
CA ILE A 67 -6.35 -1.37 -7.46
C ILE A 67 -5.14 -1.53 -6.52
N HIS A 68 -5.32 -2.19 -5.37
CA HIS A 68 -4.28 -2.32 -4.36
C HIS A 68 -3.24 -3.39 -4.72
N ARG A 69 -1.98 -3.11 -4.34
CA ARG A 69 -0.85 -4.01 -4.60
C ARG A 69 -1.01 -5.33 -3.81
N PRO A 70 -0.73 -6.50 -4.42
CA PRO A 70 -0.69 -7.77 -3.69
C PRO A 70 0.31 -7.71 -2.53
N GLY A 71 -0.04 -8.30 -1.40
CA GLY A 71 0.77 -8.29 -0.16
C GLY A 71 0.45 -7.14 0.80
N THR A 72 -0.39 -6.18 0.41
CA THR A 72 -0.84 -5.12 1.31
C THR A 72 -2.04 -5.55 2.15
N TYR A 73 -2.06 -5.16 3.42
CA TYR A 73 -3.20 -5.40 4.32
C TYR A 73 -4.50 -4.81 3.79
N LYS A 74 -4.44 -3.65 3.13
CA LYS A 74 -5.61 -2.99 2.52
C LYS A 74 -6.29 -3.91 1.51
N ARG A 75 -5.52 -4.54 0.62
CA ARG A 75 -6.05 -5.49 -0.36
C ARG A 75 -6.76 -6.67 0.31
N MET A 76 -6.13 -7.25 1.33
CA MET A 76 -6.71 -8.37 2.08
C MET A 76 -8.04 -7.97 2.74
N LEU A 77 -8.10 -6.78 3.36
CA LEU A 77 -9.32 -6.27 3.96
C LEU A 77 -10.43 -6.09 2.92
N PHE A 78 -10.14 -5.49 1.77
CA PHE A 78 -11.13 -5.34 0.70
C PHE A 78 -11.65 -6.68 0.17
N GLY A 79 -10.76 -7.66 -0.02
CA GLY A 79 -11.17 -9.01 -0.43
C GLY A 79 -12.03 -9.73 0.61
N ILE A 80 -11.71 -9.60 1.90
CA ILE A 80 -12.54 -10.16 2.99
C ILE A 80 -13.90 -9.45 3.06
N THR A 81 -13.94 -8.12 2.92
CA THR A 81 -15.21 -7.37 2.89
C THR A 81 -16.08 -7.76 1.70
N ALA A 82 -15.48 -7.96 0.51
CA ALA A 82 -16.19 -8.44 -0.67
C ALA A 82 -16.83 -9.81 -0.39
N LEU A 83 -16.12 -10.73 0.26
CA LEU A 83 -16.66 -12.03 0.66
C LEU A 83 -17.83 -11.91 1.64
N ILE A 84 -17.76 -11.00 2.62
CA ILE A 84 -18.87 -10.75 3.55
C ILE A 84 -20.10 -10.27 2.79
N PHE A 85 -19.93 -9.35 1.84
CA PHE A 85 -21.04 -8.88 1.01
C PHE A 85 -21.60 -9.98 0.11
N VAL A 86 -20.75 -10.86 -0.45
CA VAL A 86 -21.23 -12.04 -1.21
C VAL A 86 -22.03 -12.99 -0.32
N CYS A 87 -21.60 -13.25 0.92
CA CYS A 87 -22.36 -14.07 1.86
C CYS A 87 -23.74 -13.45 2.17
N MET A 88 -23.78 -12.13 2.42
CA MET A 88 -25.05 -11.42 2.65
C MET A 88 -25.94 -11.43 1.41
N TRP A 89 -25.36 -11.23 0.23
CA TRP A 89 -26.08 -11.28 -1.05
C TRP A 89 -26.70 -12.66 -1.30
N LEU A 90 -25.95 -13.74 -1.04
CA LEU A 90 -26.48 -15.10 -1.14
C LEU A 90 -27.55 -15.40 -0.10
N PHE A 91 -27.37 -14.90 1.13
CA PHE A 91 -28.37 -15.05 2.17
C PHE A 91 -29.69 -14.37 1.78
N ILE A 92 -29.66 -13.23 1.10
CA ILE A 92 -30.88 -12.56 0.64
C ILE A 92 -31.57 -13.35 -0.48
N ILE A 93 -30.80 -13.91 -1.43
CA ILE A 93 -31.37 -14.65 -2.57
C ILE A 93 -31.89 -16.03 -2.15
N PHE A 94 -31.14 -16.73 -1.31
CA PHE A 94 -31.43 -18.12 -0.93
C PHE A 94 -32.04 -18.26 0.47
N GLY A 95 -32.12 -17.20 1.26
CA GLY A 95 -32.59 -17.23 2.66
C GLY A 95 -34.04 -17.65 2.85
N GLY A 96 -34.82 -17.73 1.76
CA GLY A 96 -36.16 -18.33 1.76
C GLY A 96 -36.15 -19.86 1.93
N GLY A 97 -35.02 -20.54 1.68
CA GLY A 97 -34.77 -21.96 1.97
C GLY A 97 -35.55 -22.99 1.14
N ILE A 98 -36.81 -22.71 0.84
CA ILE A 98 -37.75 -23.64 0.21
C ILE A 98 -38.46 -22.92 -0.93
N ALA A 99 -38.30 -23.44 -2.16
CA ALA A 99 -39.09 -23.02 -3.31
C ALA A 99 -40.20 -24.06 -3.53
N GLN A 100 -41.46 -23.63 -3.47
CA GLN A 100 -42.62 -24.51 -3.70
C GLN A 100 -43.20 -24.26 -5.09
N PHE A 101 -43.31 -25.33 -5.89
CA PHE A 101 -43.94 -25.29 -7.21
C PHE A 101 -45.29 -25.98 -7.16
N TYR A 102 -46.35 -25.28 -7.54
CA TYR A 102 -47.68 -25.85 -7.68
C TYR A 102 -47.98 -26.11 -9.15
N PHE A 103 -48.11 -27.40 -9.52
CA PHE A 103 -48.56 -27.85 -10.84
C PHE A 103 -49.88 -28.62 -10.68
N GLY A 104 -50.98 -27.88 -10.58
CA GLY A 104 -52.30 -28.46 -10.35
C GLY A 104 -52.38 -29.19 -9.00
N PRO A 105 -52.66 -30.51 -8.96
CA PRO A 105 -52.71 -31.28 -7.71
C PRO A 105 -51.32 -31.67 -7.17
N TYR A 106 -50.26 -31.48 -7.94
CA TYR A 106 -48.90 -31.84 -7.53
C TYR A 106 -48.17 -30.62 -6.98
N PHE A 107 -47.49 -30.80 -5.84
CA PHE A 107 -46.55 -29.83 -5.30
C PHE A 107 -45.14 -30.42 -5.34
N VAL A 108 -44.18 -29.63 -5.83
CA VAL A 108 -42.75 -29.98 -5.82
C VAL A 108 -42.03 -28.98 -4.94
N GLU A 109 -41.43 -29.46 -3.86
CA GLU A 109 -40.62 -28.64 -2.95
C GLU A 109 -39.14 -28.81 -3.30
N PHE A 110 -38.48 -27.70 -3.62
CA PHE A 110 -37.03 -27.66 -3.78
C PHE A 110 -36.40 -27.06 -2.54
N ASP A 111 -35.69 -27.92 -1.79
CA ASP A 111 -34.81 -27.50 -0.71
C ASP A 111 -33.52 -26.91 -1.27
N MET A 112 -33.38 -25.59 -1.15
CA MET A 112 -32.23 -24.84 -1.65
C MET A 112 -31.04 -24.89 -0.68
N THR A 113 -31.22 -25.43 0.53
CA THR A 113 -30.19 -25.47 1.58
C THR A 113 -28.92 -26.21 1.12
N LYS A 114 -29.07 -27.29 0.36
CA LYS A 114 -27.93 -28.06 -0.17
C LYS A 114 -27.09 -27.25 -1.16
N ILE A 115 -27.73 -26.45 -2.01
CA ILE A 115 -27.05 -25.58 -2.97
C ILE A 115 -26.28 -24.50 -2.20
N VAL A 116 -26.89 -23.92 -1.16
CA VAL A 116 -26.23 -22.94 -0.30
C VAL A 116 -24.95 -23.50 0.34
N TYR A 117 -24.97 -24.74 0.85
CA TYR A 117 -23.76 -25.36 1.40
C TYR A 117 -22.63 -25.51 0.38
N VAL A 118 -22.94 -25.91 -0.85
CA VAL A 118 -21.93 -26.02 -1.93
C VAL A 118 -21.34 -24.64 -2.24
N ILE A 119 -22.17 -23.59 -2.28
CA ILE A 119 -21.70 -22.22 -2.53
C ILE A 119 -20.85 -21.70 -1.35
N LEU A 120 -21.27 -21.94 -0.11
CA LEU A 120 -20.50 -21.58 1.09
C LEU A 120 -19.14 -22.27 1.13
N PHE A 121 -19.07 -23.53 0.70
CA PHE A 121 -17.80 -24.24 0.53
C PHE A 121 -16.91 -23.59 -0.55
N GLY A 122 -17.48 -23.14 -1.66
CA GLY A 122 -16.75 -22.36 -2.66
C GLY A 122 -16.21 -21.03 -2.11
N ILE A 123 -16.98 -20.36 -1.26
CA ILE A 123 -16.58 -19.10 -0.59
C ILE A 123 -15.44 -19.35 0.41
N SER A 124 -15.49 -20.43 1.17
CA SER A 124 -14.42 -20.77 2.11
C SER A 124 -13.12 -21.12 1.38
N LEU A 125 -13.19 -21.84 0.26
CA LEU A 125 -12.03 -22.05 -0.62
C LEU A 125 -11.47 -20.73 -1.15
N LYS A 126 -12.33 -19.80 -1.54
CA LYS A 126 -11.91 -18.48 -2.01
C LYS A 126 -11.23 -17.65 -0.91
N SER A 127 -11.73 -17.70 0.32
CA SER A 127 -11.12 -17.01 1.47
C SER A 127 -9.72 -17.56 1.77
N LEU A 128 -9.54 -18.89 1.73
CA LEU A 128 -8.25 -19.53 1.87
C LEU A 128 -7.27 -19.10 0.78
N LEU A 129 -7.73 -19.01 -0.48
CA LEU A 129 -6.89 -18.53 -1.58
C LEU A 129 -6.41 -17.09 -1.35
N ILE A 130 -7.31 -16.20 -0.89
CA ILE A 130 -6.95 -14.81 -0.57
C ILE A 130 -5.89 -14.78 0.54
N MET A 131 -6.06 -15.57 1.59
CA MET A 131 -5.09 -15.66 2.70
C MET A 131 -3.75 -16.21 2.24
N MET A 132 -3.72 -17.28 1.45
CA MET A 132 -2.48 -17.84 0.89
C MET A 132 -1.78 -16.86 -0.05
N THR A 133 -2.54 -16.13 -0.87
CA THR A 133 -1.98 -15.11 -1.77
C THR A 133 -1.35 -13.97 -0.96
N PHE A 134 -1.98 -13.56 0.14
CA PHE A 134 -1.42 -12.55 1.04
C PHE A 134 -0.11 -13.02 1.69
N THR A 135 -0.08 -14.23 2.26
CA THR A 135 1.12 -14.74 2.94
C THR A 135 2.30 -14.93 1.96
N THR A 136 2.05 -15.53 0.81
CA THR A 136 3.07 -15.76 -0.24
C THR A 136 3.62 -14.44 -0.79
N SER A 137 2.74 -13.49 -1.14
CA SER A 137 3.18 -12.19 -1.66
C SER A 137 3.94 -11.37 -0.62
N ARG A 138 3.50 -11.39 0.64
CA ARG A 138 4.21 -10.72 1.73
C ARG A 138 5.60 -11.31 1.97
N ASN A 139 5.73 -12.64 1.98
CA ASN A 139 7.02 -13.31 2.14
C ASN A 139 7.96 -12.96 0.98
N ALA A 140 7.45 -12.93 -0.25
CA ALA A 140 8.22 -12.51 -1.42
C ALA A 140 8.67 -11.04 -1.34
N GLU A 141 7.86 -10.13 -0.79
CA GLU A 141 8.25 -8.74 -0.56
C GLU A 141 9.32 -8.59 0.51
N ILE A 142 9.21 -9.33 1.62
CA ILE A 142 10.23 -9.36 2.67
C ILE A 142 11.56 -9.87 2.10
N GLU A 143 11.54 -10.91 1.28
CA GLU A 143 12.75 -11.46 0.67
C GLU A 143 13.39 -10.47 -0.31
N ARG A 144 12.59 -9.76 -1.13
CA ARG A 144 13.09 -8.69 -2.01
C ARG A 144 13.70 -7.53 -1.21
N ALA A 145 13.05 -7.12 -0.12
CA ALA A 145 13.57 -6.08 0.76
C ALA A 145 14.90 -6.51 1.41
N ARG A 146 15.01 -7.78 1.82
CA ARG A 146 16.26 -8.35 2.36
C ARG A 146 17.37 -8.34 1.31
N LYS A 147 17.10 -8.83 0.09
CA LYS A 147 18.07 -8.82 -1.02
C LYS A 147 18.54 -7.40 -1.35
N HIS A 148 17.61 -6.44 -1.41
CA HIS A 148 17.94 -5.04 -1.67
C HIS A 148 18.83 -4.42 -0.58
N ARG A 149 18.59 -4.73 0.70
CA ARG A 149 19.45 -4.26 1.81
C ARG A 149 20.88 -4.82 1.71
N VAL A 150 21.01 -6.10 1.37
CA VAL A 150 22.32 -6.75 1.19
C VAL A 150 23.06 -6.15 -0.01
N GLU A 151 22.38 -5.90 -1.12
CA GLU A 151 22.97 -5.28 -2.31
C GLU A 151 23.43 -3.84 -2.03
N LEU A 152 22.61 -3.04 -1.33
CA LEU A 152 22.98 -1.69 -0.91
C LEU A 152 24.19 -1.69 0.05
N ALA A 153 24.25 -2.64 0.99
CA ALA A 153 25.38 -2.78 1.90
C ALA A 153 26.66 -3.13 1.15
N LYS A 154 26.60 -4.04 0.16
CA LYS A 154 27.73 -4.38 -0.70
C LYS A 154 28.21 -3.18 -1.53
N LYS A 155 27.29 -2.45 -2.17
CA LYS A 155 27.63 -1.23 -2.94
C LYS A 155 28.36 -0.20 -2.09
N ARG A 156 27.89 0.05 -0.85
CA ARG A 156 28.56 0.96 0.09
C ARG A 156 29.95 0.45 0.49
N GLN A 157 30.10 -0.86 0.71
CA GLN A 157 31.42 -1.44 1.00
C GLN A 157 32.38 -1.27 -0.18
N ASP A 158 31.93 -1.53 -1.41
CA ASP A 158 32.73 -1.37 -2.62
C ASP A 158 33.14 0.10 -2.83
N GLU A 159 32.22 1.05 -2.64
CA GLU A 159 32.50 2.50 -2.69
C GLU A 159 33.55 2.90 -1.66
N THR A 160 33.42 2.47 -0.40
CA THR A 160 34.42 2.78 0.64
C THR A 160 35.78 2.16 0.35
N ALA A 161 35.82 0.93 -0.20
CA ALA A 161 37.07 0.27 -0.60
C ALA A 161 37.74 0.98 -1.77
N MET A 162 36.98 1.49 -2.75
CA MET A 162 37.51 2.30 -3.85
C MET A 162 38.07 3.64 -3.34
N HIS A 163 37.32 4.36 -2.49
CA HIS A 163 37.81 5.61 -1.91
C HIS A 163 39.11 5.41 -1.11
N ALA A 164 39.19 4.34 -0.30
CA ALA A 164 40.42 4.01 0.44
C ALA A 164 41.61 3.73 -0.49
N ARG A 165 41.39 3.08 -1.64
CA ARG A 165 42.45 2.84 -2.65
C ARG A 165 42.92 4.13 -3.32
N VAL A 166 42.00 5.05 -3.63
CA VAL A 166 42.34 6.36 -4.21
C VAL A 166 43.17 7.19 -3.23
N VAL A 167 42.74 7.26 -1.95
CA VAL A 167 43.50 7.97 -0.91
C VAL A 167 44.91 7.40 -0.74
N ARG A 168 45.05 6.06 -0.68
CA ARG A 168 46.37 5.41 -0.59
C ARG A 168 47.27 5.68 -1.79
N LYS A 169 46.72 5.76 -3.01
CA LYS A 169 47.50 6.09 -4.21
C LYS A 169 47.95 7.56 -4.23
N ALA A 170 47.10 8.47 -3.76
CA ALA A 170 47.43 9.88 -3.64
C ALA A 170 48.51 10.16 -2.59
N SER A 171 48.60 9.35 -1.53
CA SER A 171 49.68 9.45 -0.53
C SER A 171 50.98 8.76 -0.96
N ALA A 172 50.95 7.88 -1.98
CA ALA A 172 52.11 7.14 -2.47
C ALA A 172 52.89 7.86 -3.58
N THR A 173 52.49 9.10 -3.94
CA THR A 173 53.31 9.93 -4.84
C THR A 173 54.55 10.37 -4.04
N PRO A 174 55.78 10.04 -4.48
CA PRO A 174 56.98 10.39 -3.75
C PRO A 174 57.12 11.91 -3.75
N ARG A 175 56.91 12.54 -2.59
CA ARG A 175 57.25 13.94 -2.35
C ARG A 175 58.77 14.08 -2.27
N HIS A 176 59.43 14.14 -3.43
CA HIS A 176 60.73 14.81 -3.51
C HIS A 176 60.49 16.29 -3.18
N GLY A 177 60.99 16.76 -2.03
CA GLY A 177 60.92 18.19 -1.64
C GLY A 177 60.20 18.53 -0.33
N ALA A 178 60.02 17.57 0.60
CA ALA A 178 59.35 17.83 1.89
C ALA A 178 60.11 18.75 2.87
N PHE A 179 61.34 19.19 2.54
CA PHE A 179 62.15 20.05 3.40
C PHE A 179 62.09 21.55 3.05
N GLU A 180 61.65 21.93 1.85
CA GLU A 180 61.66 23.34 1.41
C GLU A 180 60.45 24.16 1.89
N ARG A 181 59.35 23.52 2.29
CA ARG A 181 58.14 24.22 2.75
C ARG A 181 58.05 24.50 4.25
N LEU A 182 59.00 24.01 5.04
CA LEU A 182 59.09 24.35 6.47
C LEU A 182 59.83 25.67 6.73
N ILE A 183 60.47 26.26 5.71
CA ILE A 183 61.25 27.51 5.83
C ILE A 183 60.44 28.74 5.36
N GLN A 184 59.25 28.55 4.75
CA GLN A 184 58.46 29.63 4.14
C GLN A 184 57.12 29.90 4.86
N ALA A 185 57.08 29.63 6.17
CA ALA A 185 55.93 29.92 7.04
C ALA A 185 56.30 30.84 8.20
N GLU A 186 57.36 31.65 8.04
CA GLU A 186 57.72 32.72 8.97
C GLU A 186 57.74 34.04 8.21
N PHE A 187 56.95 35.00 8.71
CA PHE A 187 56.91 36.42 8.33
C PHE A 187 56.37 36.78 6.95
N ASP A 188 55.04 36.92 6.89
CA ASP A 188 54.46 38.05 6.17
C ASP A 188 53.41 38.72 7.08
N VAL A 189 53.92 39.54 8.01
CA VAL A 189 53.15 40.55 8.73
C VAL A 189 53.40 41.86 7.98
N THR A 190 52.73 42.00 6.84
CA THR A 190 52.63 43.29 6.16
C THR A 190 51.37 43.98 6.66
N ALA A 191 51.59 45.08 7.37
CA ALA A 191 50.57 46.02 7.80
C ALA A 191 49.96 46.69 6.57
N ASP A 192 48.78 46.24 6.17
CA ASP A 192 47.92 47.00 5.25
C ASP A 192 46.86 47.76 6.06
N ASP A 193 47.02 49.08 6.12
CA ASP A 193 46.14 50.06 6.74
C ASP A 193 44.81 50.30 5.97
N GLU A 194 44.38 49.36 5.13
CA GLU A 194 43.15 49.48 4.32
C GLU A 194 42.18 48.28 4.44
N VAL A 195 42.23 47.51 5.53
CA VAL A 195 41.20 46.49 5.79
C VAL A 195 40.02 47.14 6.52
N GLY A 196 39.13 47.76 5.75
CA GLY A 196 37.79 48.08 6.21
C GLY A 196 37.16 46.85 6.84
N PHE A 197 36.78 46.96 8.12
CA PHE A 197 36.13 45.90 8.88
C PHE A 197 34.76 45.60 8.26
N THR A 198 34.72 44.74 7.25
CA THR A 198 33.46 44.20 6.75
C THR A 198 32.97 43.22 7.81
N SER A 199 31.96 43.66 8.58
CA SER A 199 31.18 42.79 9.45
C SER A 199 30.85 41.50 8.70
N GLY A 200 31.24 40.36 9.28
CA GLY A 200 31.00 39.05 8.69
C GLY A 200 29.54 38.87 8.27
N PRO A 201 29.27 38.00 7.28
CA PRO A 201 27.92 37.79 6.78
C PRO A 201 26.97 37.50 7.94
N HIS A 202 25.95 38.34 8.10
CA HIS A 202 24.87 38.11 9.05
C HIS A 202 24.41 36.64 8.91
N PRO A 203 24.29 35.89 10.02
CA PRO A 203 23.72 34.54 9.95
C PRO A 203 22.36 34.67 9.29
N ARG A 204 22.19 34.02 8.13
CA ARG A 204 20.91 33.97 7.43
C ARG A 204 19.87 33.52 8.46
N ASP A 205 18.85 34.33 8.67
CA ASP A 205 17.73 34.01 9.53
C ASP A 205 17.27 32.58 9.22
N LEU A 206 17.42 31.67 10.18
CA LEU A 206 16.92 30.32 10.01
C LEU A 206 15.41 30.44 9.76
N PRO A 207 14.87 29.75 8.75
CA PRO A 207 13.43 29.74 8.50
C PRO A 207 12.71 29.30 9.78
N LYS A 208 11.83 30.16 10.29
CA LYS A 208 11.05 29.94 11.51
C LYS A 208 10.41 28.55 11.47
N GLY A 209 10.66 27.74 12.50
CA GLY A 209 10.09 26.39 12.63
C GLY A 209 11.02 25.22 12.36
N ILE A 210 12.32 25.44 12.19
CA ILE A 210 13.34 24.37 12.09
C ILE A 210 14.30 24.45 13.27
N LYS A 211 14.54 23.32 13.94
CA LYS A 211 15.57 23.15 14.98
C LYS A 211 16.64 22.17 14.52
N VAL A 212 17.88 22.40 14.91
CA VAL A 212 19.02 21.53 14.58
C VAL A 212 19.28 20.60 15.76
N CYS A 213 19.42 19.30 15.50
CA CYS A 213 19.76 18.35 16.56
C CYS A 213 21.22 18.54 17.01
N GLU A 214 21.44 18.84 18.28
CA GLU A 214 22.79 19.05 18.86
C GLU A 214 23.69 17.81 18.76
N VAL A 215 23.09 16.61 18.72
CA VAL A 215 23.84 15.34 18.69
C VAL A 215 24.31 14.98 17.28
N CYS A 216 23.50 15.25 16.25
CA CYS A 216 23.77 14.78 14.89
C CYS A 216 23.76 15.86 13.80
N GLY A 217 23.49 17.11 14.15
CA GLY A 217 23.46 18.24 13.21
C GLY A 217 22.29 18.23 12.21
N VAL A 218 21.37 17.27 12.29
CA VAL A 218 20.25 17.15 11.34
C VAL A 218 19.15 18.15 11.68
N GLN A 219 18.65 18.85 10.67
CA GLN A 219 17.51 19.76 10.76
C GLN A 219 16.20 18.97 10.92
N SER A 220 15.42 19.33 11.94
CA SER A 220 14.12 18.72 12.26
C SER A 220 13.04 19.79 12.42
N PRO A 221 11.77 19.49 12.08
CA PRO A 221 10.67 20.41 12.35
C PRO A 221 10.50 20.63 13.86
N THR A 222 10.14 21.84 14.29
CA THR A 222 9.97 22.19 15.71
C THR A 222 8.94 21.32 16.45
N LYS A 223 7.94 20.79 15.74
CA LYS A 223 6.89 19.90 16.27
C LYS A 223 7.38 18.54 16.75
N ASP A 224 8.56 18.08 16.31
CA ASP A 224 9.07 16.76 16.67
C ASP A 224 9.80 16.81 18.03
N TYR A 225 9.40 16.00 19.01
CA TYR A 225 10.06 15.94 20.33
C TYR A 225 11.32 15.07 20.35
N VAL A 226 11.52 14.26 19.30
CA VAL A 226 12.63 13.31 19.18
C VAL A 226 13.22 13.39 17.78
N CYS A 227 14.55 13.43 17.68
CA CYS A 227 15.25 13.41 16.41
C CYS A 227 15.04 12.07 15.69
N LYS A 228 14.48 12.10 14.49
CA LYS A 228 14.19 10.89 13.69
C LYS A 228 15.45 10.14 13.26
N ASN A 229 16.62 10.80 13.26
CA ASN A 229 17.87 10.19 12.85
C ASN A 229 18.60 9.49 14.00
N CYS A 230 18.76 10.16 15.15
CA CYS A 230 19.57 9.65 16.26
C CYS A 230 18.77 9.29 17.54
N GLY A 231 17.46 9.57 17.58
CA GLY A 231 16.63 9.27 18.75
C GLY A 231 16.84 10.19 19.96
N ALA A 232 17.66 11.25 19.83
CA ALA A 232 17.86 12.21 20.91
C ALA A 232 16.60 13.05 21.14
N TRP A 233 16.30 13.36 22.40
CA TRP A 233 15.19 14.20 22.81
C TRP A 233 15.56 15.68 22.67
N PHE A 234 14.64 16.50 22.17
CA PHE A 234 14.83 17.94 22.12
C PHE A 234 14.42 18.57 23.47
N PRO A 235 15.21 19.53 24.00
CA PRO A 235 14.82 20.27 25.20
C PRO A 235 13.50 21.02 24.97
N LYS A 236 12.61 21.02 25.96
CA LYS A 236 11.27 21.66 25.86
C LYS A 236 11.33 23.16 25.52
N ASP A 237 12.48 23.80 25.74
CA ASP A 237 12.67 25.26 25.62
C ASP A 237 13.33 25.70 24.30
N THR A 238 13.54 24.78 23.34
CA THR A 238 14.23 25.09 22.05
C THR A 238 13.31 25.62 20.94
N VAL A 239 12.16 26.19 21.30
CA VAL A 239 11.25 26.84 20.34
C VAL A 239 11.60 28.33 20.32
N ILE A 240 12.38 28.76 19.33
CA ILE A 240 12.55 30.17 18.95
C ILE A 240 11.46 30.54 17.94
#